data_AF-A0A8E5XCA6-F1
#
_entry.id   AF-A0A8E5XCA6-F1
#
_cell.length_a   1.000
_cell.length_b   1.000
_cell.length_c   1.000
_cell.angle_alpha   90.00
_cell.angle_beta   90.00
_cell.angle_gamma   90.00
#
_symmetry.space_group_name_H-M   'P 1'
#
loop_
_entity.id
_entity.type
_entity.pdbx_description
1 polymer ?
#
loop_
_entity_poly.entity_id
_entity_poly.type
_entity_poly.pdbx_seq_one_letter_code
_entity_poly.pdbx_strand_id
1 'polypeptide(L)'
;MRKTVAFGFVGTVLDYAGRGSQRWEKWRPTLCLCQQETLVVHRLELLYDARSRSLFEGLKKDIASVSPETEVVGVEIAIRNPWDFEEVYACLHDFARSHTFHPEDEDYLIHITTGTHVAQICWFLLAEARYLPARLAQTSPPRKKDKPHSTGDVTIIDLDLSRYNDIATRFAQEREETLNFLKSGIATRNPCFNRMIEQIERVAIRSRSPILLNGPTGAGKSFLARRIYELKLARHQFSGPFVEVNCATLRGDTAMSALFGHVKGAFTGAREERAGLLRSADGGMLFLDEVGELGADEQAMLLKAIEEKRFYPFGSDQQVSSDFQLIAGTVRDLRQRVAEGTFREDLYARINLWTFELPGLRQRQEDIEPNLDYELERHAALTGDSVRFNTEARRAWLSFATSPQAAWRGNFRELSASVTRMATLADNGRITVETVDDEIARLRYSWNDHRPSALDGLPGIDATALDLFDRMQLENVVAICRQAKTLSDAGRQLFNVSRQGKATVNDADRLRKYLARFGLTWDVLQN
;
A
#
# COMPACT_ATOMS: atom_id res chain seq x y z
N MET A 1 43.82 -20.12 7.04
CA MET A 1 42.69 -20.14 7.99
C MET A 1 42.63 -18.73 8.57
N ARG A 2 41.44 -18.09 8.55
CA ARG A 2 41.30 -16.73 9.07
C ARG A 2 41.55 -16.70 10.59
N LYS A 3 42.12 -15.62 11.09
CA LYS A 3 42.35 -15.47 12.53
C LYS A 3 41.07 -15.03 13.21
N THR A 4 40.63 -15.74 14.24
CA THR A 4 39.46 -15.35 15.02
C THR A 4 39.81 -14.21 15.97
N VAL A 5 39.08 -13.09 15.88
CA VAL A 5 39.19 -11.96 16.80
C VAL A 5 37.88 -11.81 17.56
N ALA A 6 37.92 -11.84 18.88
CA ALA A 6 36.75 -11.68 19.72
C ALA A 6 36.77 -10.36 20.49
N PHE A 7 35.62 -9.71 20.60
CA PHE A 7 35.38 -8.52 21.41
C PHE A 7 34.48 -8.88 22.57
N GLY A 8 34.65 -8.28 23.74
CA GLY A 8 33.74 -8.52 24.86
C GLY A 8 33.96 -7.54 26.00
N PHE A 9 33.06 -7.54 26.96
CA PHE A 9 33.29 -6.81 28.21
C PHE A 9 34.01 -7.71 29.22
N VAL A 10 34.83 -7.12 30.07
CA VAL A 10 35.24 -7.80 31.31
C VAL A 10 34.00 -8.07 32.16
N GLY A 11 33.74 -9.34 32.49
CA GLY A 11 32.60 -9.74 33.31
C GLY A 11 32.80 -9.40 34.79
N THR A 12 32.53 -8.16 35.19
CA THR A 12 32.70 -7.69 36.58
C THR A 12 31.95 -8.52 37.63
N VAL A 13 30.90 -9.23 37.22
CA VAL A 13 30.15 -10.18 38.06
C VAL A 13 30.54 -11.62 37.75
N LEU A 14 30.42 -12.05 36.48
CA LEU A 14 30.54 -13.46 36.11
C LEU A 14 31.99 -13.96 36.00
N ASP A 15 32.96 -13.09 35.68
CA ASP A 15 34.38 -13.44 35.67
C ASP A 15 35.06 -13.20 37.02
N TYR A 16 34.37 -12.54 37.96
CA TYR A 16 34.88 -12.31 39.31
C TYR A 16 34.63 -13.53 40.21
N ALA A 17 35.64 -14.40 40.31
CA ALA A 17 35.54 -15.68 41.03
C ALA A 17 36.37 -15.74 42.34
N GLY A 18 36.81 -14.62 42.90
CA GLY A 18 37.66 -14.57 44.10
C GLY A 18 39.16 -14.48 43.79
N ARG A 19 40.03 -14.67 44.79
CA ARG A 19 41.51 -14.60 44.66
C ARG A 19 42.15 -15.98 44.80
N GLY A 20 43.35 -16.17 44.25
CA GLY A 20 44.10 -17.42 44.37
C GLY A 20 43.50 -18.57 43.56
N SER A 21 43.57 -19.80 44.08
CA SER A 21 43.11 -21.04 43.41
C SER A 21 41.59 -21.17 43.31
N GLN A 22 40.84 -20.54 44.22
CA GLN A 22 39.36 -20.60 44.25
C GLN A 22 38.70 -20.08 42.96
N ARG A 23 39.41 -19.26 42.17
CA ARG A 23 38.88 -18.72 40.91
C ARG A 23 38.70 -19.77 39.81
N TRP A 24 39.30 -20.94 39.95
CA TRP A 24 39.17 -22.07 39.03
C TRP A 24 37.97 -22.97 39.35
N GLU A 25 37.32 -22.77 40.49
CA GLU A 25 36.16 -23.57 40.93
C GLU A 25 34.84 -23.03 40.37
N LYS A 26 34.79 -21.77 39.93
CA LYS A 26 33.62 -21.15 39.33
C LYS A 26 33.76 -21.05 37.82
N TRP A 27 32.66 -21.28 37.13
CA TRP A 27 32.58 -21.03 35.70
C TRP A 27 32.69 -19.53 35.40
N ARG A 28 33.52 -19.19 34.42
CA ARG A 28 33.84 -17.81 34.02
C ARG A 28 33.64 -17.69 32.50
N PRO A 29 32.68 -16.87 32.04
CA PRO A 29 32.33 -16.77 30.62
C PRO A 29 33.50 -16.42 29.70
N THR A 30 34.30 -15.42 30.06
CA THR A 30 35.38 -14.94 29.19
C THR A 30 36.50 -15.97 29.06
N LEU A 31 36.77 -16.70 30.15
CA LEU A 31 37.72 -17.82 30.16
C LEU A 31 37.18 -19.01 29.35
N CYS A 32 35.90 -19.35 29.53
CA CYS A 32 35.21 -20.40 28.78
C CYS A 32 35.34 -20.21 27.26
N LEU A 33 35.20 -18.96 26.77
CA LEU A 33 35.36 -18.64 25.35
C LEU A 33 36.72 -19.07 24.79
N CYS A 34 37.80 -18.91 25.58
CA CYS A 34 39.16 -19.23 25.17
C CYS A 34 39.56 -20.69 25.46
N GLN A 35 38.72 -21.46 26.16
CA GLN A 35 38.99 -22.86 26.52
C GLN A 35 38.38 -23.87 25.53
N GLN A 36 37.78 -23.39 24.44
CA GLN A 36 37.08 -24.25 23.49
C GLN A 36 38.05 -24.94 22.53
N GLU A 37 37.96 -26.27 22.43
CA GLU A 37 38.78 -27.04 21.49
C GLU A 37 38.43 -26.76 20.02
N THR A 38 37.15 -26.45 19.75
CA THR A 38 36.62 -26.25 18.39
C THR A 38 36.66 -24.79 17.92
N LEU A 39 37.00 -23.85 18.81
CA LEU A 39 37.06 -22.42 18.53
C LEU A 39 38.33 -21.82 19.13
N VAL A 40 39.35 -21.66 18.29
CA VAL A 40 40.59 -20.98 18.69
C VAL A 40 40.43 -19.47 18.48
N VAL A 41 40.40 -18.72 19.59
CA VAL A 41 40.45 -17.26 19.60
C VAL A 41 41.92 -16.83 19.49
N HIS A 42 42.26 -16.04 18.47
CA HIS A 42 43.65 -15.61 18.26
C HIS A 42 43.93 -14.27 18.93
N ARG A 43 42.94 -13.37 18.93
CA ARG A 43 42.99 -12.09 19.66
C ARG A 43 41.67 -11.88 20.39
N LEU A 44 41.75 -11.54 21.68
CA LEU A 44 40.61 -11.18 22.51
C LEU A 44 40.77 -9.73 22.99
N GLU A 45 39.89 -8.86 22.54
CA GLU A 45 39.83 -7.45 22.93
C GLU A 45 38.75 -7.27 24.00
N LEU A 46 39.19 -6.97 25.22
CA LEU A 46 38.30 -6.80 26.36
C LEU A 46 38.13 -5.33 26.71
N LEU A 47 36.88 -4.87 26.68
CA LEU A 47 36.46 -3.56 27.11
C LEU A 47 36.29 -3.56 28.64
N TYR A 48 36.89 -2.59 29.31
CA TYR A 48 36.80 -2.45 30.76
C TYR A 48 36.89 -0.99 31.21
N ASP A 49 36.34 -0.70 32.39
CA ASP A 49 36.50 0.61 33.04
C ASP A 49 37.78 0.65 33.89
N ALA A 50 38.26 1.85 34.23
CA ALA A 50 39.44 2.03 35.08
C ALA A 50 39.36 1.25 36.41
N ARG A 51 38.14 1.03 36.95
CA ARG A 51 37.91 0.33 38.23
C ARG A 51 38.13 -1.19 38.11
N SER A 52 37.92 -1.74 36.91
CA SER A 52 38.00 -3.16 36.60
C SER A 52 39.35 -3.57 36.03
N ARG A 53 40.32 -2.65 35.93
CA ARG A 53 41.68 -2.92 35.42
C ARG A 53 42.35 -4.10 36.12
N SER A 54 42.21 -4.21 37.43
CA SER A 54 42.80 -5.33 38.20
C SER A 54 42.20 -6.70 37.81
N LEU A 55 40.90 -6.74 37.51
CA LEU A 55 40.21 -7.95 37.05
C LEU A 55 40.63 -8.30 35.61
N PHE A 56 40.77 -7.31 34.73
CA PHE A 56 41.31 -7.49 33.39
C PHE A 56 42.70 -8.14 33.41
N GLU A 57 43.64 -7.60 34.20
CA GLU A 57 45.01 -8.15 34.32
C GLU A 57 45.01 -9.57 34.88
N GLY A 58 44.08 -9.89 35.78
CA GLY A 58 43.88 -11.25 36.27
C GLY A 58 43.38 -12.19 35.18
N LEU A 59 42.35 -11.80 34.44
CA LEU A 59 41.80 -12.55 33.30
C LEU A 59 42.86 -12.82 32.23
N LYS A 60 43.65 -11.79 31.87
CA LYS A 60 44.74 -11.91 30.89
C LYS A 60 45.75 -13.00 31.28
N LYS A 61 46.16 -13.04 32.55
CA LYS A 61 47.08 -14.07 33.06
C LYS A 61 46.46 -15.46 33.07
N ASP A 62 45.18 -15.56 33.45
CA ASP A 62 44.47 -16.85 33.48
C ASP A 62 44.26 -17.39 32.07
N ILE A 63 43.88 -16.55 31.10
CA ILE A 63 43.72 -16.94 29.69
C ILE A 63 45.05 -17.43 29.12
N ALA A 64 46.15 -16.72 29.36
CA ALA A 64 47.47 -17.13 28.89
C ALA A 64 47.91 -18.52 29.42
N SER A 65 47.34 -18.99 30.54
CA SER A 65 47.63 -20.33 31.06
C SER A 65 46.81 -21.46 30.43
N VAL A 66 45.65 -21.14 29.83
CA VAL A 66 44.74 -22.14 29.22
C VAL A 66 44.69 -22.08 27.70
N SER A 67 44.99 -20.91 27.12
CA SER A 67 45.14 -20.68 25.68
C SER A 67 46.34 -19.74 25.47
N PRO A 68 47.58 -20.28 25.51
CA PRO A 68 48.80 -19.51 25.32
C PRO A 68 48.89 -18.80 23.96
N GLU A 69 48.15 -19.28 22.97
CA GLU A 69 48.04 -18.72 21.62
C GLU A 69 47.11 -17.51 21.52
N THR A 70 46.26 -17.26 22.53
CA THR A 70 45.35 -16.10 22.53
C THR A 70 46.09 -14.83 22.98
N GLU A 71 46.16 -13.83 22.11
CA GLU A 71 46.58 -12.48 22.48
C GLU A 71 45.42 -11.72 23.16
N VAL A 72 45.57 -11.37 24.44
CA VAL A 72 44.56 -10.57 25.16
C VAL A 72 44.95 -9.09 25.21
N VAL A 73 44.13 -8.25 24.57
CA VAL A 73 44.28 -6.80 24.48
C VAL A 73 43.20 -6.12 25.30
N GLY A 74 43.57 -5.05 26.00
CA GLY A 74 42.67 -4.30 26.85
C GLY A 74 42.26 -2.97 26.21
N VAL A 75 40.97 -2.68 26.20
CA VAL A 75 40.40 -1.41 25.71
C VAL A 75 39.74 -0.70 26.88
N GLU A 76 40.38 0.34 27.39
CA GLU A 76 39.82 1.13 28.48
C GLU A 76 38.74 2.08 27.96
N ILE A 77 37.54 1.99 28.54
CA ILE A 77 36.38 2.79 28.18
C ILE A 77 35.83 3.53 29.39
N ALA A 78 35.14 4.64 29.13
CA ALA A 78 34.52 5.47 30.16
C ALA A 78 33.01 5.53 29.94
N ILE A 79 32.27 4.68 30.67
CA ILE A 79 30.81 4.69 30.73
C ILE A 79 30.41 5.04 32.15
N ARG A 80 29.71 6.17 32.35
CA ARG A 80 29.26 6.63 33.67
C ARG A 80 28.05 5.84 34.14
N ASN A 81 27.05 5.65 33.27
CA ASN A 81 25.88 4.83 33.54
C ASN A 81 25.79 3.66 32.55
N PRO A 82 26.17 2.42 32.94
CA PRO A 82 26.13 1.25 32.06
C PRO A 82 24.71 0.74 31.75
N TRP A 83 23.69 1.41 32.28
CA TRP A 83 22.27 1.15 32.01
C TRP A 83 21.63 2.27 31.18
N ASP A 84 22.37 3.33 30.85
CA ASP A 84 21.92 4.37 29.93
C ASP A 84 22.17 3.93 28.48
N PHE A 85 21.11 3.88 27.68
CA PHE A 85 21.21 3.35 26.32
C PHE A 85 22.02 4.28 25.40
N GLU A 86 21.82 5.59 25.49
CA GLU A 86 22.48 6.57 24.62
C GLU A 86 23.99 6.59 24.89
N GLU A 87 24.38 6.63 26.16
CA GLU A 87 25.79 6.63 26.57
C GLU A 87 26.51 5.34 26.15
N VAL A 88 25.89 4.18 26.41
CA VAL A 88 26.49 2.88 26.05
C VAL A 88 26.57 2.72 24.54
N TYR A 89 25.52 3.06 23.80
CA TYR A 89 25.51 2.97 22.34
C TYR A 89 26.57 3.88 21.72
N ALA A 90 26.67 5.13 22.16
CA ALA A 90 27.68 6.08 21.67
C ALA A 90 29.11 5.57 21.92
N CYS A 91 29.40 5.09 23.13
CA CYS A 91 30.72 4.55 23.46
C CYS A 91 31.10 3.34 22.59
N LEU A 92 30.18 2.40 22.37
CA LEU A 92 30.44 1.20 21.56
C LEU A 92 30.50 1.50 20.06
N HIS A 93 29.70 2.46 19.60
CA HIS A 93 29.75 2.95 18.24
C HIS A 93 31.08 3.65 17.94
N ASP A 94 31.57 4.48 18.86
CA ASP A 94 32.88 5.14 18.74
C ASP A 94 34.02 4.12 18.74
N PHE A 95 33.94 3.10 19.61
CA PHE A 95 34.85 1.95 19.57
C PHE A 95 34.85 1.30 18.19
N ALA A 96 33.68 0.92 17.66
CA ALA A 96 33.55 0.28 16.35
C ALA A 96 34.12 1.16 15.22
N ARG A 97 33.89 2.48 15.24
CA ARG A 97 34.42 3.40 14.23
C ARG A 97 35.93 3.60 14.30
N SER A 98 36.50 3.52 15.50
CA SER A 98 37.94 3.67 15.72
C SER A 98 38.73 2.39 15.40
N HIS A 99 38.06 1.24 15.39
CA HIS A 99 38.66 -0.06 15.11
C HIS A 99 38.82 -0.29 13.61
N THR A 100 39.97 -0.84 13.21
CA THR A 100 40.25 -1.17 11.80
C THR A 100 40.00 -2.65 11.57
N PHE A 101 38.98 -2.97 10.78
CA PHE A 101 38.59 -4.34 10.45
C PHE A 101 39.21 -4.83 9.13
N HIS A 102 39.66 -6.09 9.14
CA HIS A 102 40.21 -6.84 8.01
C HIS A 102 39.38 -8.12 7.76
N PRO A 103 38.11 -8.01 7.31
CA PRO A 103 37.19 -9.14 7.20
C PRO A 103 37.59 -10.22 6.16
N GLU A 104 38.59 -9.94 5.33
CA GLU A 104 39.16 -10.93 4.39
C GLU A 104 40.13 -11.90 5.07
N ASP A 105 40.80 -11.45 6.14
CA ASP A 105 41.88 -12.16 6.83
C ASP A 105 41.50 -12.58 8.26
N GLU A 106 40.53 -11.90 8.87
CA GLU A 106 40.07 -12.12 10.25
C GLU A 106 38.56 -12.44 10.31
N ASP A 107 38.20 -13.33 11.24
CA ASP A 107 36.81 -13.65 11.58
C ASP A 107 36.46 -13.01 12.92
N TYR A 108 35.48 -12.11 12.93
CA TYR A 108 35.13 -11.35 14.14
C TYR A 108 33.96 -11.97 14.91
N LEU A 109 34.10 -11.98 16.25
CA LEU A 109 33.09 -12.42 17.20
C LEU A 109 32.84 -11.34 18.26
N ILE A 110 31.60 -11.16 18.69
CA ILE A 110 31.25 -10.36 19.85
C ILE A 110 30.74 -11.29 20.94
N HIS A 111 31.48 -11.38 22.03
CA HIS A 111 31.08 -12.12 23.22
C HIS A 111 30.02 -11.35 24.01
N ILE A 112 28.81 -11.89 24.00
CA ILE A 112 27.62 -11.22 24.57
C ILE A 112 27.24 -11.74 25.96
N THR A 113 27.96 -12.71 26.52
CA THR A 113 27.61 -13.25 27.84
C THR A 113 27.98 -12.30 28.98
N THR A 114 28.97 -11.43 28.77
CA THR A 114 29.40 -10.40 29.73
C THR A 114 28.91 -9.01 29.33
N GLY A 115 28.95 -8.07 30.27
CA GLY A 115 28.35 -6.74 30.13
C GLY A 115 26.90 -6.68 30.61
N THR A 116 26.31 -5.49 30.62
CA THR A 116 24.89 -5.29 30.97
C THR A 116 24.00 -5.73 29.81
N HIS A 117 22.70 -5.98 30.08
CA HIS A 117 21.74 -6.22 29.00
C HIS A 117 21.65 -5.06 28.00
N VAL A 118 21.88 -3.81 28.46
CA VAL A 118 21.97 -2.64 27.57
C VAL A 118 23.16 -2.76 26.61
N ALA A 119 24.33 -3.16 27.11
CA ALA A 119 25.51 -3.39 26.27
C ALA A 119 25.29 -4.55 25.26
N GLN A 120 24.62 -5.62 25.68
CA GLN A 120 24.25 -6.73 24.78
C GLN A 120 23.36 -6.27 23.62
N ILE A 121 22.33 -5.46 23.91
CA ILE A 121 21.45 -4.89 22.89
C ILE A 121 22.23 -3.95 21.96
N CYS A 122 23.11 -3.11 22.50
CA CYS A 122 23.92 -2.20 21.69
C CYS A 122 24.87 -2.97 20.74
N TRP A 123 25.52 -4.03 21.23
CA TRP A 123 26.34 -4.91 20.39
C TRP A 123 25.54 -5.55 19.28
N PHE A 124 24.33 -6.06 19.58
CA PHE A 124 23.43 -6.60 18.58
C PHE A 124 23.12 -5.58 17.48
N LEU A 125 22.71 -4.36 17.86
CA LEU A 125 22.35 -3.30 16.92
C LEU A 125 23.53 -2.88 16.04
N LEU A 126 24.74 -2.78 16.61
CA LEU A 126 25.94 -2.41 15.85
C LEU A 126 26.39 -3.51 14.88
N ALA A 127 26.25 -4.78 15.28
CA ALA A 127 26.52 -5.91 14.40
C ALA A 127 25.47 -6.03 13.28
N GLU A 128 24.18 -5.88 13.60
CA GLU A 128 23.08 -5.90 12.62
C GLU A 128 23.21 -4.77 11.59
N ALA A 129 23.50 -3.54 12.05
CA ALA A 129 23.75 -2.38 11.20
C ALA A 129 25.08 -2.43 10.44
N ARG A 130 25.87 -3.51 10.60
CA ARG A 130 27.17 -3.76 9.97
C ARG A 130 28.26 -2.71 10.28
N TYR A 131 28.14 -2.00 11.40
CA TYR A 131 29.26 -1.23 11.94
C TYR A 131 30.37 -2.14 12.48
N LEU A 132 30.00 -3.34 12.93
CA LEU A 132 30.90 -4.42 13.32
C LEU A 132 30.65 -5.61 12.41
N PRO A 133 31.61 -6.03 11.57
CA PRO A 133 31.46 -7.21 10.71
C PRO A 133 31.65 -8.51 11.51
N ALA A 134 30.90 -8.67 12.60
CA ALA A 134 31.08 -9.72 13.59
C ALA A 134 29.80 -10.54 13.83
N ARG A 135 29.99 -11.83 14.14
CA ARG A 135 28.91 -12.70 14.65
C ARG A 135 28.85 -12.62 16.17
N LEU A 136 27.74 -12.99 16.79
CA LEU A 136 27.67 -13.02 18.24
C LEU A 136 28.17 -14.37 18.77
N ALA A 137 28.84 -14.36 19.91
CA ALA A 137 29.30 -15.54 20.62
C ALA A 137 28.71 -15.53 22.03
N GLN A 138 27.99 -16.59 22.40
CA GLN A 138 27.41 -16.77 23.70
C GLN A 138 28.01 -18.00 24.37
N THR A 139 28.67 -17.79 25.51
CA THR A 139 29.15 -18.88 26.37
C THR A 139 28.07 -19.27 27.37
N SER A 140 27.93 -20.56 27.66
CA SER A 140 27.02 -21.11 28.67
C SER A 140 27.76 -22.01 29.66
N PRO A 141 27.34 -22.04 30.94
CA PRO A 141 27.96 -22.90 31.93
C PRO A 141 27.75 -24.38 31.60
N PRO A 142 28.60 -25.28 32.11
CA PRO A 142 28.39 -26.72 32.01
C PRO A 142 27.00 -27.13 32.52
N ARG A 143 26.39 -28.12 31.86
CA ARG A 143 25.14 -28.71 32.33
C ARG A 143 25.44 -29.53 33.59
N LYS A 144 24.47 -29.63 34.51
CA LYS A 144 24.59 -30.40 35.77
C LYS A 144 24.98 -31.89 35.60
N LYS A 145 24.86 -32.45 34.40
CA LYS A 145 25.23 -33.84 34.08
C LYS A 145 26.65 -33.98 33.53
N ASP A 146 27.36 -32.88 33.30
CA ASP A 146 28.69 -32.89 32.71
C ASP A 146 29.73 -33.30 33.76
N LYS A 147 30.87 -33.82 33.29
CA LYS A 147 31.98 -34.24 34.15
C LYS A 147 32.46 -33.08 35.04
N PRO A 148 32.95 -33.36 36.27
CA PRO A 148 33.64 -32.35 37.05
C PRO A 148 34.77 -31.75 36.19
N HIS A 149 34.80 -30.40 36.09
CA HIS A 149 35.74 -29.60 35.29
C HIS A 149 35.45 -29.44 33.78
N SER A 150 34.20 -29.65 33.33
CA SER A 150 33.78 -29.15 32.01
C SER A 150 33.92 -27.62 31.94
N THR A 151 34.42 -27.10 30.81
CA THR A 151 34.70 -25.66 30.59
C THR A 151 33.46 -24.86 30.17
N GLY A 152 32.37 -25.56 29.81
CA GLY A 152 31.14 -24.97 29.28
C GLY A 152 31.14 -24.95 27.75
N ASP A 153 30.04 -24.45 27.17
CA ASP A 153 29.84 -24.45 25.72
C ASP A 153 29.85 -23.04 25.14
N VAL A 154 30.21 -22.90 23.86
CA VAL A 154 30.07 -21.67 23.07
C VAL A 154 29.10 -21.88 21.92
N THR A 155 28.12 -20.99 21.81
CA THR A 155 27.20 -20.90 20.66
C THR A 155 27.55 -19.66 19.84
N ILE A 156 27.81 -19.85 18.55
CA ILE A 156 27.97 -18.75 17.60
C ILE A 156 26.61 -18.47 16.95
N ILE A 157 26.18 -17.23 17.01
CA ILE A 157 24.92 -16.74 16.47
C ILE A 157 25.25 -15.85 15.27
N ASP A 158 24.88 -16.31 14.08
CA ASP A 158 24.98 -15.52 12.87
C ASP A 158 23.74 -14.63 12.76
N LEU A 159 23.92 -13.33 12.56
CA LEU A 159 22.80 -12.38 12.42
C LEU A 159 22.29 -12.30 10.98
N ASP A 160 22.97 -12.96 10.02
CA ASP A 160 22.50 -13.04 8.65
C ASP A 160 21.30 -14.00 8.52
N LEU A 161 20.10 -13.44 8.52
CA LEU A 161 18.83 -14.16 8.36
C LEU A 161 18.75 -14.97 7.05
N SER A 162 19.56 -14.65 6.02
CA SER A 162 19.57 -15.42 4.76
C SER A 162 20.07 -16.85 4.92
N ARG A 163 20.79 -17.15 6.02
CA ARG A 163 21.26 -18.50 6.35
C ARG A 163 20.23 -19.35 7.10
N TYR A 164 19.14 -18.74 7.57
CA TYR A 164 18.06 -19.42 8.29
C TYR A 164 16.84 -19.62 7.37
N ASN A 165 16.90 -20.66 6.52
CA ASN A 165 15.84 -21.00 5.56
C ASN A 165 14.44 -21.07 6.19
N ASP A 166 14.32 -21.56 7.43
CA ASP A 166 13.03 -21.72 8.10
C ASP A 166 12.37 -20.38 8.47
N ILE A 167 13.18 -19.39 8.87
CA ILE A 167 12.69 -18.05 9.21
C ILE A 167 12.31 -17.30 7.94
N ALA A 168 13.16 -17.39 6.90
CA ALA A 168 12.86 -16.81 5.59
C ALA A 168 11.59 -17.40 4.97
N THR A 169 11.36 -18.72 5.14
CA THR A 169 10.15 -19.40 4.68
C THR A 169 8.90 -18.90 5.40
N ARG A 170 8.97 -18.72 6.74
CA ARG A 170 7.85 -18.17 7.52
C ARG A 170 7.50 -16.74 7.10
N PHE A 171 8.50 -15.87 6.91
CA PHE A 171 8.25 -14.52 6.42
C PHE A 171 7.69 -14.50 5.00
N ALA A 172 8.12 -15.43 4.15
CA ALA A 172 7.56 -15.57 2.79
C ALA A 172 6.08 -15.98 2.85
N GLN A 173 5.72 -16.94 3.71
CA GLN A 173 4.34 -17.38 3.92
C GLN A 173 3.47 -16.24 4.48
N GLU A 174 3.92 -15.54 5.53
CA GLU A 174 3.18 -14.41 6.12
C GLU A 174 2.96 -13.29 5.09
N ARG A 175 3.96 -13.03 4.24
CA ARG A 175 3.83 -12.06 3.15
C ARG A 175 2.81 -12.53 2.11
N GLU A 176 2.84 -13.80 1.72
CA GLU A 176 1.87 -14.36 0.77
C GLU A 176 0.43 -14.28 1.30
N GLU A 177 0.22 -14.62 2.58
CA GLU A 177 -1.06 -14.48 3.27
C GLU A 177 -1.55 -13.02 3.27
N THR A 178 -0.64 -12.07 3.56
CA THR A 178 -0.95 -10.64 3.53
C THR A 178 -1.35 -10.16 2.13
N LEU A 179 -0.62 -10.60 1.10
CA LEU A 179 -0.94 -10.26 -0.29
C LEU A 179 -2.27 -10.86 -0.73
N ASN A 180 -2.55 -12.11 -0.33
CA ASN A 180 -3.83 -12.76 -0.60
C ASN A 180 -4.97 -12.05 0.13
N PHE A 181 -4.76 -11.60 1.37
CA PHE A 181 -5.73 -10.81 2.12
C PHE A 181 -6.09 -9.49 1.43
N LEU A 182 -5.10 -8.74 0.95
CA LEU A 182 -5.33 -7.50 0.18
C LEU A 182 -6.14 -7.75 -1.11
N LYS A 183 -6.02 -8.95 -1.69
CA LYS A 183 -6.79 -9.41 -2.87
C LYS A 183 -8.10 -10.13 -2.50
N SER A 184 -8.40 -10.30 -1.22
CA SER A 184 -9.53 -11.10 -0.70
C SER A 184 -9.56 -12.56 -1.16
N GLY A 185 -8.39 -13.16 -1.31
CA GLY A 185 -8.24 -14.53 -1.79
C GLY A 185 -8.49 -14.69 -3.29
N ILE A 186 -8.75 -13.60 -4.02
CA ILE A 186 -8.93 -13.66 -5.47
C ILE A 186 -7.56 -13.92 -6.11
N ALA A 187 -7.45 -15.02 -6.85
CA ALA A 187 -6.25 -15.40 -7.59
C ALA A 187 -6.09 -14.53 -8.85
N THR A 188 -5.74 -13.25 -8.67
CA THR A 188 -5.57 -12.31 -9.78
C THR A 188 -4.41 -12.69 -10.66
N ARG A 189 -4.68 -12.86 -11.96
CA ARG A 189 -3.71 -13.30 -12.97
C ARG A 189 -2.98 -12.11 -13.61
N ASN A 190 -3.40 -10.88 -13.34
CA ASN A 190 -2.78 -9.67 -13.88
C ASN A 190 -1.44 -9.33 -13.17
N PRO A 191 -0.29 -9.38 -13.87
CA PRO A 191 1.02 -9.14 -13.25
C PRO A 191 1.21 -7.69 -12.80
N CYS A 192 0.60 -6.70 -13.48
CA CYS A 192 0.71 -5.31 -13.09
C CYS A 192 -0.05 -5.03 -11.79
N PHE A 193 -1.26 -5.55 -11.68
CA PHE A 193 -2.07 -5.48 -10.48
C PHE A 193 -1.37 -6.18 -9.31
N ASN A 194 -0.79 -7.37 -9.53
CA ASN A 194 -0.02 -8.09 -8.52
C ASN A 194 1.15 -7.26 -7.98
N ARG A 195 1.96 -6.64 -8.87
CA ARG A 195 3.05 -5.74 -8.47
C ARG A 195 2.55 -4.52 -7.70
N MET A 196 1.43 -3.93 -8.12
CA MET A 196 0.82 -2.80 -7.42
C MET A 196 0.41 -3.19 -5.99
N ILE A 197 -0.21 -4.36 -5.80
CA ILE A 197 -0.59 -4.87 -4.47
C ILE A 197 0.65 -5.11 -3.60
N GLU A 198 1.74 -5.65 -4.15
CA GLU A 198 3.01 -5.79 -3.43
C GLU A 198 3.60 -4.45 -2.98
N GLN A 199 3.50 -3.41 -3.81
CA GLN A 199 3.94 -2.07 -3.43
C GLN A 199 3.04 -1.45 -2.36
N ILE A 200 1.72 -1.62 -2.49
CA ILE A 200 0.75 -1.15 -1.50
C ILE A 200 0.98 -1.82 -0.15
N GLU A 201 1.27 -3.12 -0.11
CA GLU A 201 1.61 -3.85 1.12
C GLU A 201 2.82 -3.20 1.82
N ARG A 202 3.92 -2.98 1.09
CA ARG A 202 5.13 -2.35 1.65
C ARG A 202 4.85 -0.94 2.18
N VAL A 203 4.11 -0.14 1.41
CA VAL A 203 3.75 1.23 1.81
C VAL A 203 2.83 1.22 3.03
N ALA A 204 1.80 0.37 3.04
CA ALA A 204 0.88 0.24 4.16
C ALA A 204 1.61 -0.16 5.46
N ILE A 205 2.64 -1.00 5.38
CA ILE A 205 3.38 -1.44 6.55
C ILE A 205 4.39 -0.40 7.02
N ARG A 206 5.13 0.20 6.09
CA ARG A 206 6.33 1.01 6.39
C ARG A 206 6.08 2.52 6.44
N SER A 207 4.92 2.99 5.98
CA SER A 207 4.62 4.42 5.86
C SER A 207 3.27 4.79 6.52
N ARG A 208 3.24 6.00 7.10
CA ARG A 208 2.01 6.68 7.58
C ARG A 208 1.57 7.80 6.62
N SER A 209 2.28 8.00 5.51
CA SER A 209 1.98 9.06 4.53
C SER A 209 0.70 8.76 3.73
N PRO A 210 0.04 9.78 3.15
CA PRO A 210 -1.17 9.58 2.36
C PRO A 210 -0.96 8.63 1.17
N ILE A 211 -2.01 7.88 0.82
CA ILE A 211 -2.08 7.05 -0.37
C ILE A 211 -3.14 7.63 -1.32
N LEU A 212 -2.79 7.82 -2.58
CA LEU A 212 -3.71 8.23 -3.65
C LEU A 212 -4.02 7.05 -4.57
N LEU A 213 -5.29 6.65 -4.61
CA LEU A 213 -5.82 5.60 -5.48
C LEU A 213 -6.53 6.25 -6.68
N ASN A 214 -5.90 6.21 -7.84
CA ASN A 214 -6.48 6.66 -9.10
C ASN A 214 -7.14 5.48 -9.81
N GLY A 215 -8.31 5.67 -10.40
CA GLY A 215 -8.91 4.66 -11.24
C GLY A 215 -10.40 4.87 -11.47
N PRO A 216 -10.99 4.18 -12.47
CA PRO A 216 -12.37 4.37 -12.83
C PRO A 216 -13.33 3.95 -11.71
N THR A 217 -14.53 4.51 -11.74
CA THR A 217 -15.60 4.15 -10.80
C THR A 217 -15.88 2.65 -10.90
N GLY A 218 -15.96 1.98 -9.74
CA GLY A 218 -16.16 0.53 -9.69
C GLY A 218 -14.89 -0.31 -9.90
N ALA A 219 -13.69 0.28 -9.96
CA ALA A 219 -12.43 -0.47 -10.02
C ALA A 219 -12.02 -1.13 -8.69
N GLY A 220 -12.71 -0.82 -7.58
CA GLY A 220 -12.42 -1.40 -6.25
C GLY A 220 -11.63 -0.49 -5.29
N LYS A 221 -11.62 0.84 -5.49
CA LYS A 221 -10.89 1.80 -4.62
C LYS A 221 -11.29 1.69 -3.14
N SER A 222 -12.59 1.82 -2.82
CA SER A 222 -13.11 1.70 -1.43
C SER A 222 -12.78 0.35 -0.80
N PHE A 223 -12.87 -0.71 -1.59
CA PHE A 223 -12.58 -2.06 -1.12
C PHE A 223 -11.11 -2.21 -0.74
N LEU A 224 -10.20 -1.76 -1.61
CA LEU A 224 -8.77 -1.80 -1.34
C LEU A 224 -8.41 -0.90 -0.15
N ALA A 225 -9.01 0.27 -0.03
CA ALA A 225 -8.83 1.16 1.14
C ALA A 225 -9.23 0.46 2.45
N ARG A 226 -10.36 -0.25 2.48
CA ARG A 226 -10.80 -1.03 3.64
C ARG A 226 -9.81 -2.16 3.98
N ARG A 227 -9.31 -2.88 2.97
CA ARG A 227 -8.28 -3.93 3.20
C ARG A 227 -6.97 -3.37 3.74
N ILE A 228 -6.54 -2.19 3.27
CA ILE A 228 -5.35 -1.51 3.82
C ILE A 228 -5.58 -1.13 5.30
N TYR A 229 -6.77 -0.64 5.65
CA TYR A 229 -7.13 -0.36 7.04
C TYR A 229 -7.08 -1.62 7.90
N GLU A 230 -7.74 -2.70 7.47
CA GLU A 230 -7.79 -3.96 8.21
C GLU A 230 -6.39 -4.56 8.41
N LEU A 231 -5.52 -4.46 7.40
CA LEU A 231 -4.12 -4.87 7.50
C LEU A 231 -3.36 -4.07 8.57
N LYS A 232 -3.50 -2.75 8.59
CA LYS A 232 -2.87 -1.89 9.60
C LYS A 232 -3.44 -2.13 11.00
N LEU A 233 -4.74 -2.38 11.11
CA LEU A 233 -5.42 -2.72 12.37
C LEU A 233 -4.90 -4.05 12.94
N ALA A 234 -4.76 -5.08 12.12
CA ALA A 234 -4.22 -6.39 12.51
C ALA A 234 -2.77 -6.30 13.02
N ARG A 235 -2.01 -5.29 12.59
CA ARG A 235 -0.64 -5.01 13.04
C ARG A 235 -0.56 -3.99 14.17
N HIS A 236 -1.67 -3.72 14.85
CA HIS A 236 -1.77 -2.78 15.97
C HIS A 236 -1.31 -1.35 15.64
N GLN A 237 -1.39 -0.93 14.37
CA GLN A 237 -1.06 0.45 13.97
C GLN A 237 -2.23 1.43 14.16
N PHE A 238 -3.44 0.93 14.40
CA PHE A 238 -4.65 1.74 14.59
C PHE A 238 -5.40 1.36 15.86
N SER A 239 -5.94 2.38 16.51
CA SER A 239 -6.89 2.28 17.62
C SER A 239 -8.25 2.91 17.31
N GLY A 240 -8.32 3.73 16.25
CA GLY A 240 -9.51 4.40 15.76
C GLY A 240 -10.15 3.72 14.54
N PRO A 241 -11.34 4.17 14.13
CA PRO A 241 -12.14 3.51 13.12
C PRO A 241 -11.69 3.82 11.68
N PHE A 242 -12.27 3.07 10.73
CA PHE A 242 -12.26 3.40 9.31
C PHE A 242 -13.46 4.30 8.98
N VAL A 243 -13.19 5.53 8.53
CA VAL A 243 -14.21 6.49 8.13
C VAL A 243 -14.14 6.69 6.62
N GLU A 244 -15.22 6.35 5.92
CA GLU A 244 -15.36 6.50 4.48
C GLU A 244 -16.27 7.68 4.16
N VAL A 245 -15.80 8.56 3.26
CA VAL A 245 -16.52 9.76 2.83
C VAL A 245 -16.49 9.85 1.32
N ASN A 246 -17.66 9.92 0.69
CA ASN A 246 -17.77 10.21 -0.73
C ASN A 246 -17.86 11.73 -0.93
N CYS A 247 -16.80 12.36 -1.44
CA CYS A 247 -16.76 13.80 -1.65
C CYS A 247 -17.74 14.28 -2.73
N ALA A 248 -18.19 13.41 -3.64
CA ALA A 248 -19.15 13.77 -4.68
C ALA A 248 -20.56 14.08 -4.14
N THR A 249 -20.90 13.58 -2.93
CA THR A 249 -22.21 13.83 -2.29
C THR A 249 -22.21 15.10 -1.45
N LEU A 250 -21.06 15.77 -1.30
CA LEU A 250 -20.87 16.94 -0.47
C LEU A 250 -20.89 18.22 -1.32
N ARG A 251 -21.63 19.25 -0.88
CA ARG A 251 -21.74 20.54 -1.59
C ARG A 251 -21.78 21.74 -0.63
N GLY A 252 -20.93 22.74 -0.86
CA GLY A 252 -20.92 24.01 -0.10
C GLY A 252 -20.83 23.80 1.42
N ASP A 253 -21.57 24.59 2.20
CA ASP A 253 -21.56 24.55 3.68
C ASP A 253 -21.82 23.15 4.27
N THR A 254 -22.57 22.30 3.55
CA THR A 254 -22.82 20.91 3.99
C THR A 254 -21.56 20.04 3.93
N ALA A 255 -20.66 20.31 2.98
CA ALA A 255 -19.37 19.63 2.86
C ALA A 255 -18.46 19.98 4.05
N MET A 256 -18.32 21.28 4.32
CA MET A 256 -17.52 21.78 5.45
C MET A 256 -18.05 21.22 6.78
N SER A 257 -19.37 21.30 6.98
CA SER A 257 -20.04 20.78 8.17
C SER A 257 -19.89 19.27 8.34
N ALA A 258 -19.95 18.49 7.25
CA ALA A 258 -19.79 17.04 7.31
C ALA A 258 -18.33 16.63 7.61
N LEU A 259 -17.36 17.23 6.91
CA LEU A 259 -15.94 16.88 7.03
C LEU A 259 -15.35 17.39 8.35
N PHE A 260 -15.47 18.68 8.62
CA PHE A 260 -14.78 19.35 9.73
C PHE A 260 -15.66 19.53 10.97
N GLY A 261 -16.96 19.26 10.86
CA GLY A 261 -17.90 19.54 11.93
C GLY A 261 -18.32 21.02 11.96
N HIS A 262 -19.23 21.35 12.85
CA HIS A 262 -19.67 22.73 13.06
C HIS A 262 -20.17 22.96 14.48
N VAL A 263 -20.10 24.20 14.92
CA VAL A 263 -20.74 24.65 16.16
C VAL A 263 -22.18 25.08 15.90
N LYS A 264 -23.00 25.08 16.95
CA LYS A 264 -24.40 25.52 16.86
C LYS A 264 -24.48 26.95 16.30
N GLY A 265 -25.32 27.15 15.28
CA GLY A 265 -25.54 28.46 14.66
C GLY A 265 -24.52 28.85 13.58
N ALA A 266 -23.60 27.97 13.19
CA ALA A 266 -22.58 28.30 12.18
C ALA A 266 -23.13 28.60 10.77
N PHE A 267 -24.27 28.03 10.39
CA PHE A 267 -24.97 28.31 9.12
C PHE A 267 -26.49 28.08 9.25
N THR A 268 -27.23 28.45 8.21
CA THR A 268 -28.69 28.25 8.13
C THR A 268 -29.03 26.75 8.17
N GLY A 269 -29.50 26.27 9.32
CA GLY A 269 -29.81 24.84 9.55
C GLY A 269 -28.95 24.17 10.63
N ALA A 270 -27.89 24.82 11.12
CA ALA A 270 -27.02 24.35 12.21
C ALA A 270 -27.71 24.41 13.60
N ARG A 271 -28.71 23.56 13.83
CA ARG A 271 -29.49 23.53 15.08
C ARG A 271 -28.72 22.93 16.26
N GLU A 272 -27.87 21.95 15.98
CA GLU A 272 -27.04 21.22 16.95
C GLU A 272 -25.58 21.21 16.48
N GLU A 273 -24.64 21.00 17.40
CA GLU A 273 -23.23 20.85 17.04
C GLU A 273 -22.94 19.47 16.43
N ARG A 274 -21.91 19.40 15.58
CA ARG A 274 -21.45 18.14 14.96
C ARG A 274 -19.93 18.07 15.02
N ALA A 275 -19.40 16.93 15.46
CA ALA A 275 -17.96 16.71 15.60
C ALA A 275 -17.17 16.67 14.27
N GLY A 276 -17.81 16.28 13.17
CA GLY A 276 -17.18 16.12 11.85
C GLY A 276 -16.56 14.75 11.61
N LEU A 277 -16.51 14.33 10.33
CA LEU A 277 -16.00 13.02 9.90
C LEU A 277 -14.49 12.87 10.08
N LEU A 278 -13.72 13.96 9.93
CA LEU A 278 -12.27 13.94 10.21
C LEU A 278 -12.01 13.60 11.67
N ARG A 279 -12.75 14.21 12.60
CA ARG A 279 -12.60 13.96 14.03
C ARG A 279 -12.99 12.52 14.38
N SER A 280 -14.01 11.97 13.72
CA SER A 280 -14.39 10.55 13.89
C SER A 280 -13.30 9.57 13.44
N ALA A 281 -12.38 9.99 12.57
CA ALA A 281 -11.27 9.15 12.07
C ALA A 281 -10.01 9.20 12.95
N ASP A 282 -10.06 9.87 14.10
CA ASP A 282 -8.93 10.01 15.03
C ASP A 282 -8.38 8.65 15.47
N GLY A 283 -7.04 8.48 15.41
CA GLY A 283 -6.35 7.22 15.70
C GLY A 283 -6.58 6.11 14.66
N GLY A 284 -7.29 6.41 13.57
CA GLY A 284 -7.70 5.46 12.54
C GLY A 284 -7.37 5.93 11.12
N MET A 285 -8.28 5.65 10.18
CA MET A 285 -8.10 5.94 8.76
C MET A 285 -9.30 6.66 8.18
N LEU A 286 -9.01 7.75 7.45
CA LEU A 286 -9.96 8.47 6.63
C LEU A 286 -9.78 8.05 5.16
N PHE A 287 -10.85 7.56 4.54
CA PHE A 287 -10.91 7.33 3.10
C PHE A 287 -11.81 8.39 2.44
N LEU A 288 -11.22 9.22 1.58
CA LEU A 288 -11.94 10.25 0.80
C LEU A 288 -12.10 9.76 -0.64
N ASP A 289 -13.28 9.26 -1.00
CA ASP A 289 -13.59 8.88 -2.38
C ASP A 289 -13.99 10.10 -3.22
N GLU A 290 -13.52 10.14 -4.45
CA GLU A 290 -13.66 11.25 -5.38
C GLU A 290 -13.18 12.61 -4.84
N VAL A 291 -11.97 12.64 -4.24
CA VAL A 291 -11.36 13.86 -3.65
C VAL A 291 -11.27 15.04 -4.63
N GLY A 292 -11.18 14.75 -5.93
CA GLY A 292 -11.18 15.76 -7.01
C GLY A 292 -12.52 16.50 -7.20
N GLU A 293 -13.56 16.18 -6.42
CA GLU A 293 -14.84 16.89 -6.37
C GLU A 293 -14.91 17.96 -5.28
N LEU A 294 -13.92 18.04 -4.39
CA LEU A 294 -13.87 19.06 -3.33
C LEU A 294 -13.72 20.47 -3.91
N GLY A 295 -14.37 21.45 -3.28
CA GLY A 295 -14.20 22.86 -3.61
C GLY A 295 -12.90 23.43 -3.02
N ALA A 296 -12.58 24.67 -3.38
CA ALA A 296 -11.28 25.29 -3.05
C ALA A 296 -11.09 25.49 -1.53
N ASP A 297 -12.17 25.83 -0.83
CA ASP A 297 -12.15 26.04 0.62
C ASP A 297 -11.99 24.72 1.36
N GLU A 298 -12.70 23.67 0.94
CA GLU A 298 -12.54 22.33 1.53
C GLU A 298 -11.14 21.78 1.28
N GLN A 299 -10.55 22.04 0.10
CA GLN A 299 -9.17 21.65 -0.21
C GLN A 299 -8.16 22.36 0.71
N ALA A 300 -8.33 23.66 0.96
CA ALA A 300 -7.46 24.42 1.85
C ALA A 300 -7.55 23.92 3.30
N MET A 301 -8.77 23.66 3.79
CA MET A 301 -8.97 23.11 5.13
C MET A 301 -8.44 21.68 5.27
N LEU A 302 -8.61 20.86 4.22
CA LEU A 302 -8.11 19.49 4.20
C LEU A 302 -6.59 19.45 4.25
N LEU A 303 -5.91 20.32 3.49
CA LEU A 303 -4.44 20.44 3.54
C LEU A 303 -3.97 20.71 4.96
N LYS A 304 -4.57 21.69 5.64
CA LYS A 304 -4.24 22.03 7.04
C LYS A 304 -4.46 20.84 7.98
N ALA A 305 -5.58 20.13 7.83
CA ALA A 305 -5.87 18.94 8.64
C ALA A 305 -4.86 17.79 8.40
N ILE A 306 -4.37 17.62 7.17
CA ILE A 306 -3.38 16.59 6.84
C ILE A 306 -2.00 16.92 7.44
N GLU A 307 -1.58 18.19 7.36
CA GLU A 307 -0.24 18.63 7.79
C GLU A 307 -0.15 18.85 9.29
N GLU A 308 -1.10 19.60 9.87
CA GLU A 308 -1.04 20.02 11.27
C GLU A 308 -1.76 19.05 12.21
N LYS A 309 -2.55 18.10 11.68
CA LYS A 309 -3.46 17.24 12.47
C LYS A 309 -4.45 18.04 13.32
N ARG A 310 -4.69 19.30 12.96
CA ARG A 310 -5.56 20.24 13.65
C ARG A 310 -6.38 21.02 12.63
N PHE A 311 -7.63 21.29 12.98
CA PHE A 311 -8.54 22.06 12.15
C PHE A 311 -9.60 22.75 13.00
N TYR A 312 -10.26 23.74 12.43
CA TYR A 312 -11.37 24.45 13.07
C TYR A 312 -12.69 23.84 12.58
N PRO A 313 -13.59 23.42 13.48
CA PRO A 313 -14.97 23.19 13.11
C PRO A 313 -15.58 24.46 12.51
N PHE A 314 -16.51 24.32 11.57
CA PHE A 314 -17.11 25.45 10.91
C PHE A 314 -17.84 26.36 11.93
N GLY A 315 -17.52 27.66 11.91
CA GLY A 315 -18.02 28.65 12.86
C GLY A 315 -17.33 28.66 14.25
N SER A 316 -16.31 27.82 14.48
CA SER A 316 -15.56 27.76 15.73
C SER A 316 -14.25 28.54 15.66
N ASP A 317 -13.87 29.21 16.76
CA ASP A 317 -12.54 29.77 17.01
C ASP A 317 -11.63 28.82 17.80
N GLN A 318 -12.14 27.65 18.21
CA GLN A 318 -11.39 26.60 18.88
C GLN A 318 -10.97 25.51 17.90
N GLN A 319 -9.69 25.15 17.93
CA GLN A 319 -9.15 24.03 17.17
C GLN A 319 -9.52 22.70 17.80
N VAL A 320 -9.77 21.70 16.95
CA VAL A 320 -9.80 20.29 17.32
C VAL A 320 -8.64 19.56 16.65
N SER A 321 -8.18 18.46 17.25
CA SER A 321 -7.12 17.61 16.70
C SER A 321 -7.64 16.24 16.27
N SER A 322 -7.02 15.67 15.24
CA SER A 322 -7.24 14.28 14.83
C SER A 322 -5.99 13.70 14.16
N ASP A 323 -5.41 12.64 14.73
CA ASP A 323 -4.31 11.87 14.13
C ASP A 323 -4.86 10.73 13.27
N PHE A 324 -5.40 11.07 12.10
CA PHE A 324 -5.85 10.11 11.10
C PHE A 324 -4.77 9.86 10.03
N GLN A 325 -4.76 8.65 9.45
CA GLN A 325 -4.07 8.38 8.18
C GLN A 325 -5.05 8.54 7.02
N LEU A 326 -4.55 9.01 5.86
CA LEU A 326 -5.40 9.33 4.71
C LEU A 326 -5.20 8.34 3.55
N ILE A 327 -6.30 7.85 3.00
CA ILE A 327 -6.37 7.33 1.65
C ILE A 327 -7.32 8.22 0.84
N ALA A 328 -6.88 8.72 -0.30
CA ALA A 328 -7.71 9.49 -1.22
C ALA A 328 -7.96 8.66 -2.48
N GLY A 329 -9.20 8.64 -2.97
CA GLY A 329 -9.61 8.01 -4.22
C GLY A 329 -10.06 9.06 -5.23
N THR A 330 -9.77 8.86 -6.52
CA THR A 330 -10.40 9.68 -7.57
C THR A 330 -10.42 8.99 -8.93
N VAL A 331 -11.40 9.35 -9.76
CA VAL A 331 -11.43 9.05 -11.19
C VAL A 331 -10.77 10.14 -12.05
N ARG A 332 -10.58 11.34 -11.51
CA ARG A 332 -10.10 12.52 -12.26
C ARG A 332 -8.58 12.57 -12.27
N ASP A 333 -8.01 13.09 -13.36
CA ASP A 333 -6.59 13.42 -13.39
C ASP A 333 -6.35 14.70 -12.58
N LEU A 334 -5.87 14.56 -11.35
CA LEU A 334 -5.58 15.69 -10.47
C LEU A 334 -4.47 16.60 -11.02
N ARG A 335 -3.54 16.11 -11.84
CA ARG A 335 -2.51 16.96 -12.45
C ARG A 335 -3.16 17.93 -13.43
N GLN A 336 -4.07 17.42 -14.25
CA GLN A 336 -4.85 18.26 -15.16
C GLN A 336 -5.68 19.29 -14.37
N ARG A 337 -6.30 18.89 -13.26
CA ARG A 337 -7.08 19.81 -12.43
C ARG A 337 -6.27 20.92 -11.79
N VAL A 338 -5.03 20.63 -11.40
CA VAL A 338 -4.08 21.63 -10.93
C VAL A 338 -3.76 22.63 -12.04
N ALA A 339 -3.48 22.15 -13.26
CA ALA A 339 -3.24 23.01 -14.41
C ALA A 339 -4.45 23.88 -14.77
N GLU A 340 -5.67 23.39 -14.56
CA GLU A 340 -6.93 24.10 -14.76
C GLU A 340 -7.28 25.06 -13.59
N GLY A 341 -6.52 25.08 -12.50
CA GLY A 341 -6.79 25.88 -11.31
C GLY A 341 -8.01 25.42 -10.49
N THR A 342 -8.52 24.21 -10.76
CA THR A 342 -9.68 23.63 -10.05
C THR A 342 -9.28 22.72 -8.89
N PHE A 343 -8.00 22.42 -8.76
CA PHE A 343 -7.43 21.71 -7.62
C PHE A 343 -6.12 22.37 -7.18
N ARG A 344 -5.90 22.50 -5.88
CA ARG A 344 -4.71 23.20 -5.36
C ARG A 344 -3.44 22.35 -5.53
N GLU A 345 -2.38 23.00 -5.98
CA GLU A 345 -1.07 22.37 -6.19
C GLU A 345 -0.45 21.85 -4.88
N ASP A 346 -0.58 22.61 -3.79
CA ASP A 346 -0.06 22.25 -2.46
C ASP A 346 -0.72 20.99 -1.90
N LEU A 347 -2.05 20.89 -1.97
CA LEU A 347 -2.79 19.68 -1.58
C LEU A 347 -2.41 18.50 -2.45
N TYR A 348 -2.28 18.68 -3.77
CA TYR A 348 -1.86 17.61 -4.67
C TYR A 348 -0.47 17.09 -4.31
N ALA A 349 0.50 17.99 -4.10
CA ALA A 349 1.86 17.64 -3.67
C ALA A 349 1.86 16.88 -2.34
N ARG A 350 0.93 17.18 -1.43
CA ARG A 350 0.83 16.50 -0.14
C ARG A 350 0.27 15.08 -0.24
N ILE A 351 -0.68 14.82 -1.14
CA ILE A 351 -1.38 13.53 -1.23
C ILE A 351 -0.81 12.58 -2.31
N ASN A 352 -0.02 13.08 -3.26
CA ASN A 352 0.44 12.29 -4.41
C ASN A 352 1.66 11.38 -4.16
N LEU A 353 2.25 11.41 -2.95
CA LEU A 353 3.50 10.72 -2.64
C LEU A 353 3.43 9.21 -2.97
N TRP A 354 2.35 8.55 -2.57
CA TRP A 354 2.08 7.16 -2.88
C TRP A 354 0.87 7.06 -3.78
N THR A 355 1.08 7.20 -5.09
CA THR A 355 0.01 7.11 -6.09
C THR A 355 -0.03 5.71 -6.72
N PHE A 356 -1.21 5.11 -6.76
CA PHE A 356 -1.46 3.81 -7.39
C PHE A 356 -2.63 3.89 -8.37
N GLU A 357 -2.42 3.41 -9.59
CA GLU A 357 -3.43 3.37 -10.65
C GLU A 357 -4.12 2.00 -10.68
N LEU A 358 -5.37 1.95 -10.23
CA LEU A 358 -6.20 0.76 -10.25
C LEU A 358 -6.78 0.56 -11.65
N PRO A 359 -6.42 -0.54 -12.35
CA PRO A 359 -6.95 -0.81 -13.68
C PRO A 359 -8.44 -1.13 -13.63
N GLY A 360 -9.17 -0.62 -14.63
CA GLY A 360 -10.54 -1.04 -14.89
C GLY A 360 -10.61 -2.50 -15.34
N LEU A 361 -11.81 -3.09 -15.30
CA LEU A 361 -12.00 -4.52 -15.59
C LEU A 361 -11.54 -4.90 -17.02
N ARG A 362 -11.73 -4.01 -18.00
CA ARG A 362 -11.22 -4.22 -19.38
C ARG A 362 -9.71 -4.33 -19.48
N GLN A 363 -8.97 -3.68 -18.59
CA GLN A 363 -7.51 -3.67 -18.59
C GLN A 363 -6.95 -4.91 -17.87
N ARG A 364 -7.82 -5.72 -17.24
CA ARG A 364 -7.48 -6.95 -16.52
C ARG A 364 -8.55 -8.02 -16.72
N GLN A 365 -8.83 -8.37 -17.98
CA GLN A 365 -9.86 -9.36 -18.33
C GLN A 365 -9.51 -10.77 -17.81
N GLU A 366 -8.23 -11.08 -17.60
CA GLU A 366 -7.76 -12.31 -16.99
C GLU A 366 -8.25 -12.50 -15.54
N ASP A 367 -8.68 -11.42 -14.88
CA ASP A 367 -9.26 -11.45 -13.54
C ASP A 367 -10.78 -11.72 -13.56
N ILE A 368 -11.45 -11.72 -14.72
CA ILE A 368 -12.90 -11.95 -14.83
C ILE A 368 -13.29 -13.32 -14.29
N GLU A 369 -12.57 -14.38 -14.68
CA GLU A 369 -12.87 -15.74 -14.22
C GLU A 369 -12.69 -15.89 -12.70
N PRO A 370 -11.54 -15.50 -12.10
CA PRO A 370 -11.39 -15.51 -10.64
C PRO A 370 -12.45 -14.67 -9.90
N ASN A 371 -12.87 -13.54 -10.47
CA ASN A 371 -13.91 -12.69 -9.85
C ASN A 371 -15.31 -13.30 -10.00
N LEU A 372 -15.59 -14.05 -11.07
CA LEU A 372 -16.84 -14.79 -11.21
C LEU A 372 -16.99 -15.80 -10.07
N ASP A 373 -15.94 -16.59 -9.82
CA ASP A 373 -15.95 -17.60 -8.77
C ASP A 373 -16.10 -16.95 -7.39
N TYR A 374 -15.37 -15.85 -7.12
CA TYR A 374 -15.50 -15.06 -5.90
C TYR A 374 -16.91 -14.49 -5.68
N GLU A 375 -17.53 -13.90 -6.71
CA GLU A 375 -18.87 -13.30 -6.56
C GLU A 375 -19.95 -14.37 -6.35
N LEU A 376 -19.80 -15.59 -6.90
CA LEU A 376 -20.69 -16.71 -6.61
C LEU A 376 -20.57 -17.18 -5.16
N GLU A 377 -19.34 -17.32 -4.65
CA GLU A 377 -19.09 -17.66 -3.25
C GLU A 377 -19.65 -16.59 -2.31
N ARG A 378 -19.42 -15.32 -2.65
CA ARG A 378 -19.95 -14.17 -1.91
C ARG A 378 -21.49 -14.16 -1.92
N HIS A 379 -22.11 -14.46 -3.04
CA HIS A 379 -23.57 -14.58 -3.13
C HIS A 379 -24.08 -15.69 -2.20
N ALA A 380 -23.47 -16.88 -2.28
CA ALA A 380 -23.83 -18.01 -1.43
C ALA A 380 -23.67 -17.69 0.08
N ALA A 381 -22.63 -16.97 0.46
CA ALA A 381 -22.41 -16.53 1.84
C ALA A 381 -23.47 -15.51 2.32
N LEU A 382 -24.02 -14.69 1.42
CA LEU A 382 -25.01 -13.65 1.75
C LEU A 382 -26.44 -14.18 1.78
N THR A 383 -26.81 -15.05 0.84
CA THR A 383 -28.19 -15.55 0.70
C THR A 383 -28.41 -16.92 1.34
N GLY A 384 -27.33 -17.68 1.58
CA GLY A 384 -27.39 -19.09 1.98
C GLY A 384 -27.58 -20.05 0.80
N ASP A 385 -27.80 -19.54 -0.41
CA ASP A 385 -28.08 -20.35 -1.59
C ASP A 385 -26.82 -20.55 -2.43
N SER A 386 -26.37 -21.80 -2.55
CA SER A 386 -25.26 -22.14 -3.44
C SER A 386 -25.76 -22.23 -4.87
N VAL A 387 -25.26 -21.33 -5.71
CA VAL A 387 -25.58 -21.29 -7.14
C VAL A 387 -24.38 -21.73 -7.96
N ARG A 388 -24.61 -22.50 -9.03
CA ARG A 388 -23.55 -22.97 -9.93
C ARG A 388 -23.95 -22.82 -11.38
N PHE A 389 -22.96 -22.57 -12.23
CA PHE A 389 -23.15 -22.62 -13.68
C PHE A 389 -23.21 -24.07 -14.18
N ASN A 390 -24.06 -24.30 -15.18
CA ASN A 390 -23.84 -25.41 -16.10
C ASN A 390 -22.54 -25.17 -16.89
N THR A 391 -21.83 -26.24 -17.27
CA THR A 391 -20.53 -26.15 -17.97
C THR A 391 -20.60 -25.30 -19.24
N GLU A 392 -21.67 -25.49 -20.03
CA GLU A 392 -21.90 -24.73 -21.27
C GLU A 392 -22.20 -23.25 -21.00
N ALA A 393 -23.02 -22.98 -19.98
CA ALA A 393 -23.37 -21.62 -19.55
C ALA A 393 -22.12 -20.84 -19.08
N ARG A 394 -21.26 -21.48 -18.26
CA ARG A 394 -20.01 -20.86 -17.79
C ARG A 394 -19.11 -20.50 -18.97
N ARG A 395 -18.97 -21.41 -19.95
CA ARG A 395 -18.15 -21.20 -21.14
C ARG A 395 -18.71 -20.05 -22.00
N ALA A 396 -20.02 -20.04 -22.24
CA ALA A 396 -20.69 -18.99 -23.01
C ALA A 396 -20.51 -17.62 -22.36
N TRP A 397 -20.76 -17.52 -21.05
CA TRP A 397 -20.63 -16.28 -20.31
C TRP A 397 -19.18 -15.77 -20.29
N LEU A 398 -18.20 -16.64 -20.01
CA LEU A 398 -16.78 -16.24 -20.01
C LEU A 398 -16.29 -15.81 -21.40
N SER A 399 -16.72 -16.52 -22.45
CA SER A 399 -16.42 -16.15 -23.85
C SER A 399 -16.96 -14.75 -24.17
N PHE A 400 -18.21 -14.46 -23.79
CA PHE A 400 -18.78 -13.13 -23.95
C PHE A 400 -18.06 -12.07 -23.10
N ALA A 401 -17.86 -12.33 -21.81
CA ALA A 401 -17.29 -11.41 -20.84
C ALA A 401 -15.85 -10.98 -21.17
N THR A 402 -15.10 -11.84 -21.87
CA THR A 402 -13.73 -11.57 -22.35
C THR A 402 -13.67 -11.10 -23.80
N SER A 403 -14.81 -10.99 -24.49
CA SER A 403 -14.86 -10.59 -25.90
C SER A 403 -14.60 -9.08 -26.08
N PRO A 404 -14.21 -8.63 -27.29
CA PRO A 404 -14.09 -7.20 -27.60
C PRO A 404 -15.38 -6.40 -27.45
N GLN A 405 -16.54 -7.08 -27.47
CA GLN A 405 -17.85 -6.44 -27.25
C GLN A 405 -18.09 -6.13 -25.76
N ALA A 406 -17.31 -6.74 -24.85
CA ALA A 406 -17.51 -6.61 -23.42
C ALA A 406 -17.05 -5.25 -22.90
N ALA A 407 -18.03 -4.37 -22.68
CA ALA A 407 -17.73 -2.97 -22.43
C ALA A 407 -17.45 -2.65 -20.95
N TRP A 408 -17.89 -3.47 -20.00
CA TRP A 408 -17.58 -3.33 -18.56
C TRP A 408 -17.47 -1.88 -18.05
N ARG A 409 -18.42 -1.01 -18.44
CA ARG A 409 -18.36 0.44 -18.17
C ARG A 409 -18.42 0.72 -16.67
N GLY A 410 -19.14 -0.14 -15.93
CA GLY A 410 -19.21 -0.09 -14.47
C GLY A 410 -18.15 -0.95 -13.75
N ASN A 411 -17.16 -1.49 -14.47
CA ASN A 411 -16.08 -2.32 -13.93
C ASN A 411 -16.61 -3.47 -13.04
N PHE A 412 -16.01 -3.68 -11.86
CA PHE A 412 -16.38 -4.77 -10.95
C PHE A 412 -17.76 -4.59 -10.33
N ARG A 413 -18.27 -3.35 -10.25
CA ARG A 413 -19.65 -3.11 -9.80
C ARG A 413 -20.66 -3.70 -10.78
N GLU A 414 -20.41 -3.55 -12.08
CA GLU A 414 -21.26 -4.12 -13.12
C GLU A 414 -21.12 -5.63 -13.20
N LEU A 415 -19.89 -6.16 -13.04
CA LEU A 415 -19.64 -7.60 -12.94
C LEU A 415 -20.41 -8.23 -11.76
N SER A 416 -20.27 -7.68 -10.56
CA SER A 416 -20.97 -8.16 -9.36
C SER A 416 -22.49 -8.11 -9.55
N ALA A 417 -23.01 -7.04 -10.15
CA ALA A 417 -24.44 -6.93 -10.46
C ALA A 417 -24.89 -7.98 -11.50
N SER A 418 -24.07 -8.28 -12.50
CA SER A 418 -24.32 -9.31 -13.51
C SER A 418 -24.40 -10.70 -12.88
N VAL A 419 -23.40 -11.06 -12.08
CA VAL A 419 -23.35 -12.34 -11.36
C VAL A 419 -24.53 -12.47 -10.39
N THR A 420 -24.84 -11.41 -9.64
CA THR A 420 -25.98 -11.39 -8.70
C THR A 420 -27.30 -11.62 -9.43
N ARG A 421 -27.53 -10.98 -10.59
CA ARG A 421 -28.75 -11.20 -11.39
C ARG A 421 -28.87 -12.63 -11.86
N MET A 422 -27.80 -13.17 -12.47
CA MET A 422 -27.81 -14.57 -12.92
C MET A 422 -28.03 -15.53 -11.76
N ALA A 423 -27.39 -15.28 -10.60
CA ALA A 423 -27.54 -16.12 -9.43
C ALA A 423 -28.96 -16.06 -8.82
N THR A 424 -29.57 -14.88 -8.80
CA THR A 424 -30.94 -14.68 -8.31
C THR A 424 -31.98 -15.34 -9.22
N LEU A 425 -31.75 -15.33 -10.53
CA LEU A 425 -32.64 -15.91 -11.54
C LEU A 425 -32.34 -17.40 -11.83
N ALA A 426 -31.41 -18.00 -11.08
CA ALA A 426 -31.02 -19.39 -11.26
C ALA A 426 -32.05 -20.33 -10.64
N ASP A 427 -32.93 -20.90 -11.46
CA ASP A 427 -33.89 -21.91 -11.02
C ASP A 427 -33.16 -23.12 -10.41
N ASN A 428 -33.57 -23.50 -9.20
CA ASN A 428 -32.96 -24.58 -8.41
C ASN A 428 -31.43 -24.44 -8.24
N GLY A 429 -30.92 -23.21 -8.18
CA GLY A 429 -29.50 -22.92 -7.97
C GLY A 429 -28.60 -23.26 -9.18
N ARG A 430 -29.16 -23.35 -10.39
CA ARG A 430 -28.41 -23.60 -11.62
C ARG A 430 -28.53 -22.44 -12.62
N ILE A 431 -27.40 -21.83 -12.96
CA ILE A 431 -27.32 -20.85 -14.04
C ILE A 431 -27.20 -21.61 -15.36
N THR A 432 -28.26 -21.53 -16.17
CA THR A 432 -28.37 -22.20 -17.47
C THR A 432 -27.87 -21.29 -18.60
N VAL A 433 -27.80 -21.83 -19.82
CA VAL A 433 -27.45 -21.04 -21.01
C VAL A 433 -28.48 -19.95 -21.27
N GLU A 434 -29.77 -20.24 -21.06
CA GLU A 434 -30.86 -19.26 -21.18
C GLU A 434 -30.67 -18.07 -20.23
N THR A 435 -30.36 -18.31 -18.96
CA THR A 435 -30.05 -17.26 -17.99
C THR A 435 -28.85 -16.40 -18.42
N VAL A 436 -27.84 -17.03 -19.02
CA VAL A 436 -26.65 -16.34 -19.54
C VAL A 436 -27.00 -15.50 -20.76
N ASP A 437 -27.78 -16.02 -21.70
CA ASP A 437 -28.18 -15.31 -22.92
C ASP A 437 -29.02 -14.07 -22.59
N ASP A 438 -29.95 -14.18 -21.63
CA ASP A 438 -30.73 -13.05 -21.13
C ASP A 438 -29.85 -11.96 -20.49
N GLU A 439 -28.86 -12.36 -19.69
CA GLU A 439 -27.94 -11.42 -19.07
C GLU A 439 -26.99 -10.77 -20.11
N ILE A 440 -26.53 -11.54 -21.10
CA ILE A 440 -25.75 -11.02 -22.23
C ILE A 440 -26.57 -9.99 -23.01
N ALA A 441 -27.86 -10.27 -23.29
CA ALA A 441 -28.75 -9.34 -23.96
C ALA A 441 -28.92 -8.04 -23.15
N ARG A 442 -29.09 -8.16 -21.83
CA ARG A 442 -29.17 -7.01 -20.90
C ARG A 442 -27.88 -6.17 -20.90
N LEU A 443 -26.72 -6.81 -20.82
CA LEU A 443 -25.43 -6.12 -20.85
C LEU A 443 -25.20 -5.42 -22.19
N ARG A 444 -25.50 -6.09 -23.31
CA ARG A 444 -25.43 -5.47 -24.64
C ARG A 444 -26.35 -4.27 -24.76
N TYR A 445 -27.58 -4.35 -24.23
CA TYR A 445 -28.50 -3.22 -24.20
C TYR A 445 -27.94 -2.06 -23.36
N SER A 446 -27.37 -2.34 -22.18
CA SER A 446 -26.74 -1.33 -21.31
C SER A 446 -25.51 -0.66 -21.94
N TRP A 447 -24.71 -1.44 -22.69
CA TRP A 447 -23.46 -0.98 -23.29
C TRP A 447 -23.61 -0.32 -24.64
N ASN A 448 -24.63 -0.71 -25.40
CA ASN A 448 -25.09 0.09 -26.50
C ASN A 448 -25.65 1.36 -25.91
N ASP A 449 -24.86 2.43 -25.96
CA ASP A 449 -25.38 3.78 -26.10
C ASP A 449 -26.26 3.74 -27.38
N HIS A 450 -27.48 3.22 -27.29
CA HIS A 450 -28.57 3.87 -28.00
C HIS A 450 -28.74 5.21 -27.31
N ARG A 451 -27.76 6.11 -27.49
CA ARG A 451 -28.12 7.49 -27.70
C ARG A 451 -29.13 7.41 -28.83
N PRO A 452 -30.37 7.88 -28.65
CA PRO A 452 -31.28 7.98 -29.78
C PRO A 452 -30.47 8.62 -30.90
N SER A 453 -30.29 7.88 -31.98
CA SER A 453 -29.53 8.39 -33.09
C SER A 453 -30.23 9.66 -33.52
N ALA A 454 -29.47 10.69 -33.90
CA ALA A 454 -30.11 11.86 -34.49
C ALA A 454 -30.95 11.47 -35.74
N LEU A 455 -30.69 10.27 -36.29
CA LEU A 455 -31.37 9.65 -37.41
C LEU A 455 -32.65 8.88 -37.02
N ASP A 456 -32.80 8.49 -35.75
CA ASP A 456 -33.96 7.73 -35.29
C ASP A 456 -35.23 8.60 -35.40
N GLY A 457 -36.25 8.06 -36.07
CA GLY A 457 -37.52 8.75 -36.31
C GLY A 457 -37.52 9.73 -37.49
N LEU A 458 -36.41 9.90 -38.22
CA LEU A 458 -36.41 10.68 -39.46
C LEU A 458 -37.11 9.93 -40.60
N PRO A 459 -38.08 10.54 -41.29
CA PRO A 459 -38.78 9.89 -42.38
C PRO A 459 -37.84 9.60 -43.55
N GLY A 460 -37.83 8.34 -44.02
CA GLY A 460 -37.08 7.92 -45.20
C GLY A 460 -35.61 7.57 -44.97
N ILE A 461 -35.12 7.59 -43.72
CA ILE A 461 -33.78 7.14 -43.36
C ILE A 461 -33.85 5.76 -42.68
N ASP A 462 -33.21 4.77 -43.26
CA ASP A 462 -32.88 3.52 -42.57
C ASP A 462 -31.41 3.55 -42.13
N ALA A 463 -31.17 3.84 -40.84
CA ALA A 463 -29.83 3.93 -40.27
C ALA A 463 -29.06 2.59 -40.28
N THR A 464 -29.74 1.46 -40.50
CA THR A 464 -29.11 0.14 -40.59
C THR A 464 -28.64 -0.20 -42.02
N ALA A 465 -29.18 0.49 -43.03
CA ALA A 465 -28.82 0.34 -44.44
C ALA A 465 -27.68 1.27 -44.90
N LEU A 466 -27.21 2.16 -44.02
CA LEU A 466 -26.10 3.08 -44.30
C LEU A 466 -24.76 2.48 -43.88
N ASP A 467 -23.72 2.71 -44.69
CA ASP A 467 -22.35 2.41 -44.28
C ASP A 467 -21.99 3.17 -42.99
N LEU A 468 -21.14 2.56 -42.15
CA LEU A 468 -20.72 3.15 -40.88
C LEU A 468 -20.14 4.57 -41.05
N PHE A 469 -19.42 4.82 -42.15
CA PHE A 469 -18.87 6.13 -42.49
C PHE A 469 -19.96 7.18 -42.71
N ASP A 470 -20.93 6.89 -43.59
CA ASP A 470 -22.01 7.83 -43.91
C ASP A 470 -22.95 8.03 -42.73
N ARG A 471 -23.23 6.97 -41.96
CA ARG A 471 -24.04 7.02 -40.75
C ARG A 471 -23.45 7.98 -39.72
N MET A 472 -22.17 7.83 -39.38
CA MET A 472 -21.48 8.69 -38.40
C MET A 472 -21.43 10.16 -38.84
N GLN A 473 -21.24 10.41 -40.15
CA GLN A 473 -21.25 11.78 -40.68
C GLN A 473 -22.64 12.40 -40.62
N LEU A 474 -23.66 11.69 -41.10
CA LEU A 474 -25.02 12.19 -41.17
C LEU A 474 -25.58 12.48 -39.78
N GLU A 475 -25.33 11.59 -38.82
CA GLU A 475 -25.76 11.72 -37.44
C GLU A 475 -25.23 13.01 -36.79
N ASN A 476 -23.93 13.30 -36.96
CA ASN A 476 -23.34 14.54 -36.45
C ASN A 476 -23.87 15.79 -37.17
N VAL A 477 -24.10 15.70 -38.48
CA VAL A 477 -24.70 16.80 -39.27
C VAL A 477 -26.12 17.10 -38.79
N VAL A 478 -26.96 16.09 -38.60
CA VAL A 478 -28.33 16.27 -38.11
C VAL A 478 -28.34 16.84 -36.69
N ALA A 479 -27.46 16.34 -35.81
CA ALA A 479 -27.34 16.84 -34.44
C ALA A 479 -27.02 18.34 -34.41
N ILE A 480 -26.07 18.81 -35.23
CA ILE A 480 -25.72 20.23 -35.34
C ILE A 480 -26.86 21.03 -35.98
N CYS A 481 -27.55 20.48 -36.99
CA CYS A 481 -28.71 21.14 -37.60
C CYS A 481 -29.82 21.39 -36.57
N ARG A 482 -30.16 20.40 -35.73
CA ARG A 482 -31.19 20.51 -34.68
C ARG A 482 -30.88 21.57 -33.61
N GLN A 483 -29.59 21.84 -33.36
CA GLN A 483 -29.16 22.80 -32.35
C GLN A 483 -28.99 24.23 -32.90
N ALA A 484 -28.77 24.35 -34.22
CA ALA A 484 -28.52 25.63 -34.87
C ALA A 484 -29.81 26.39 -35.20
N LYS A 485 -29.77 27.71 -35.09
CA LYS A 485 -30.96 28.56 -35.28
C LYS A 485 -31.39 28.69 -36.74
N THR A 486 -30.44 28.53 -37.67
CA THR A 486 -30.68 28.66 -39.11
C THR A 486 -29.75 27.71 -39.88
N LEU A 487 -30.15 27.37 -41.12
CA LEU A 487 -29.31 26.57 -42.02
C LEU A 487 -27.92 27.19 -42.25
N SER A 488 -27.84 28.52 -42.29
CA SER A 488 -26.58 29.25 -42.42
C SER A 488 -25.69 29.13 -41.18
N ASP A 489 -26.27 29.08 -39.99
CA ASP A 489 -25.55 28.90 -38.73
C ASP A 489 -25.00 27.46 -38.62
N ALA A 490 -25.82 26.45 -38.90
CA ALA A 490 -25.40 25.05 -38.97
C ALA A 490 -24.25 24.85 -39.96
N GLY A 491 -24.38 25.44 -41.17
CA GLY A 491 -23.34 25.37 -42.19
C GLY A 491 -22.01 25.99 -41.73
N ARG A 492 -22.05 27.11 -41.00
CA ARG A 492 -20.83 27.75 -40.46
C ARG A 492 -20.14 26.91 -39.39
N GLN A 493 -20.91 26.22 -38.56
CA GLN A 493 -20.38 25.31 -37.54
C GLN A 493 -19.76 24.06 -38.18
N LEU A 494 -20.46 23.44 -39.13
CA LEU A 494 -20.00 22.23 -39.83
C LEU A 494 -18.80 22.48 -40.75
N PHE A 495 -18.73 23.65 -41.40
CA PHE A 495 -17.67 24.00 -42.34
C PHE A 495 -16.68 25.02 -41.77
N ASN A 496 -16.54 25.10 -40.45
CA ASN A 496 -15.77 26.11 -39.70
C ASN A 496 -14.33 26.34 -40.19
N VAL A 497 -13.63 25.28 -40.62
CA VAL A 497 -12.28 25.35 -41.19
C VAL A 497 -12.32 25.56 -42.71
N SER A 498 -13.05 24.71 -43.45
CA SER A 498 -13.04 24.74 -44.93
C SER A 498 -13.56 26.05 -45.54
N ARG A 499 -14.36 26.82 -44.79
CA ARG A 499 -14.89 28.11 -45.22
C ARG A 499 -13.85 29.23 -45.24
N GLN A 500 -12.77 29.13 -44.46
CA GLN A 500 -11.73 30.17 -44.35
C GLN A 500 -10.86 30.29 -45.61
N GLY A 501 -10.76 29.20 -46.40
CA GLY A 501 -9.96 29.15 -47.62
C GLY A 501 -10.73 29.32 -48.93
N LYS A 502 -12.02 29.71 -48.89
CA LYS A 502 -12.86 29.80 -50.10
C LYS A 502 -13.18 31.25 -50.49
N ALA A 503 -13.05 31.55 -51.78
CA ALA A 503 -13.35 32.87 -52.37
C ALA A 503 -14.85 33.23 -52.30
N THR A 504 -15.74 32.24 -52.33
CA THR A 504 -17.19 32.39 -52.15
C THR A 504 -17.69 31.42 -51.09
N VAL A 505 -18.30 31.96 -50.03
CA VAL A 505 -18.73 31.20 -48.86
C VAL A 505 -20.25 31.09 -48.86
N ASN A 506 -20.77 30.01 -49.45
CA ASN A 506 -22.19 29.64 -49.35
C ASN A 506 -22.34 28.29 -48.62
N ASP A 507 -22.09 28.31 -47.32
CA ASP A 507 -22.12 27.13 -46.45
C ASP A 507 -23.53 26.54 -46.30
N ALA A 508 -24.58 27.39 -46.41
CA ALA A 508 -25.97 26.96 -46.38
C ALA A 508 -26.33 26.08 -47.60
N ASP A 509 -25.88 26.44 -48.80
CA ASP A 509 -26.12 25.65 -50.01
C ASP A 509 -25.39 24.30 -49.98
N ARG A 510 -24.15 24.30 -49.45
CA ARG A 510 -23.38 23.06 -49.26
C ARG A 510 -24.08 22.10 -48.31
N LEU A 511 -24.57 22.61 -47.18
CA LEU A 511 -25.32 21.82 -46.21
C LEU A 511 -26.63 21.30 -46.81
N ARG A 512 -27.37 22.15 -47.54
CA ARG A 512 -28.60 21.74 -48.23
C ARG A 512 -28.36 20.60 -49.21
N LYS A 513 -27.32 20.69 -50.04
CA LYS A 513 -26.93 19.62 -50.98
C LYS A 513 -26.52 18.33 -50.27
N TYR A 514 -25.85 18.43 -49.12
CA TYR A 514 -25.49 17.27 -48.31
C TYR A 514 -26.75 16.55 -47.78
N LEU A 515 -27.67 17.29 -47.14
CA LEU A 515 -28.92 16.73 -46.61
C LEU A 515 -29.78 16.09 -47.71
N ALA A 516 -29.83 16.71 -48.89
CA ALA A 516 -30.58 16.19 -50.04
C ALA A 516 -30.09 14.81 -50.53
N ARG A 517 -28.80 14.47 -50.35
CA ARG A 517 -28.27 13.13 -50.71
C ARG A 517 -28.91 12.01 -49.88
N PHE A 518 -29.42 12.35 -48.71
CA PHE A 518 -30.08 11.43 -47.79
C PHE A 518 -31.61 11.64 -47.78
N GLY A 519 -32.16 12.42 -48.72
CA GLY A 519 -33.59 12.71 -48.78
C GLY A 519 -34.10 13.64 -47.67
N LEU A 520 -33.21 14.32 -46.95
CA LEU A 520 -33.55 15.20 -45.83
C LEU A 520 -33.61 16.67 -46.25
N THR A 521 -34.47 17.44 -45.61
CA THR A 521 -34.56 18.90 -45.76
C THR A 521 -34.42 19.58 -44.41
N TRP A 522 -34.03 20.86 -44.40
CA TRP A 522 -33.89 21.63 -43.16
C TRP A 522 -35.18 21.63 -42.33
N ASP A 523 -36.32 21.82 -42.98
CA ASP A 523 -37.63 21.90 -42.32
C ASP A 523 -38.01 20.57 -41.64
N VAL A 524 -37.63 19.43 -42.23
CA VAL A 524 -37.82 18.10 -41.64
C VAL A 524 -36.92 17.88 -40.41
N LEU A 525 -35.79 18.57 -40.30
CA LEU A 525 -34.88 18.44 -39.16
C LEU A 525 -35.22 19.37 -38.00
N GLN A 526 -36.03 20.41 -38.23
CA GLN A 526 -36.47 21.38 -37.22
C GLN A 526 -37.83 21.04 -36.58
N ASN A 527 -38.61 20.20 -37.25
CA ASN A 527 -39.80 19.56 -36.69
C ASN A 527 -39.41 18.29 -35.93
#